data_AF-A0A925V2W0-F1
#
_entry.id   AF-A0A925V2W0-F1
#
_cell.length_a   1.000
_cell.length_b   1.000
_cell.length_c   1.000
_cell.angle_alpha   90.00
_cell.angle_beta   90.00
_cell.angle_gamma   90.00
#
_symmetry.space_group_name_H-M   'P 1'
#
loop_
_entity.id
_entity.type
_entity.pdbx_description
1 polymer ?
#
loop_
_entity_poly.entity_id
_entity_poly.type
_entity_poly.pdbx_seq_one_letter_code
_entity_poly.pdbx_strand_id
1 'polypeptide(L)'
;ELAESATELADVARALQLAQARFPDRLAVLPSAHASALDSAYRDPERCFRVLALLAMFGGHDGTFADVLTKALGHAAEWKPKDSPQTIAKFGGQRTWTSVEGQRKLYSRHVTLGGSVSPQRCLQVYYDVLSDGRVEVAWVGEHRPTVGKDT
;
A
#
# COMPACT_ATOMS: atom_id res chain seq x y z
N GLU A 1 -25.16 7.43 -16.83
CA GLU A 1 -23.71 7.22 -16.65
C GLU A 1 -23.41 6.21 -15.53
N LEU A 2 -23.95 4.98 -15.61
CA LEU A 2 -23.72 3.95 -14.57
C LEU A 2 -22.88 2.77 -15.08
N ALA A 3 -22.39 2.85 -16.32
CA ALA A 3 -21.60 1.80 -16.96
C ALA A 3 -20.08 2.09 -16.97
N GLU A 4 -19.65 3.34 -16.75
CA GLU A 4 -18.23 3.72 -16.76
C GLU A 4 -17.48 3.36 -15.45
N SER A 5 -18.18 3.18 -14.33
CA SER A 5 -17.52 2.91 -13.04
C SER A 5 -16.99 1.47 -12.91
N ALA A 6 -17.56 0.50 -13.64
CA ALA A 6 -17.17 -0.91 -13.53
C ALA A 6 -15.86 -1.23 -14.28
N THR A 7 -15.40 -0.34 -15.17
CA THR A 7 -14.17 -0.52 -15.97
C THR A 7 -12.98 0.29 -15.42
N GLU A 8 -13.22 1.28 -14.56
CA GLU A 8 -12.16 2.13 -13.99
C GLU A 8 -11.24 1.41 -13.01
N LEU A 9 -11.64 0.28 -12.44
CA LEU A 9 -10.89 -0.45 -11.41
C LEU A 9 -10.78 -1.93 -11.77
N ALA A 10 -10.28 -2.23 -12.98
CA ALA A 10 -10.16 -3.62 -13.45
C ALA A 10 -9.11 -4.43 -12.67
N ASP A 11 -8.04 -3.77 -12.22
CA ASP A 11 -6.91 -4.39 -11.54
C ASP A 11 -6.22 -3.40 -10.56
N VAL A 12 -5.21 -3.90 -9.84
CA VAL A 12 -4.45 -3.12 -8.85
C VAL A 12 -3.68 -1.97 -9.49
N ALA A 13 -3.13 -2.17 -10.70
CA ALA A 13 -2.42 -1.12 -11.43
C ALA A 13 -3.34 0.06 -11.72
N ARG A 14 -4.57 -0.21 -12.16
CA ARG A 14 -5.57 0.81 -12.44
C ARG A 14 -6.05 1.50 -11.17
N ALA A 15 -6.23 0.75 -10.08
CA ALA A 15 -6.51 1.33 -8.76
C ALA A 15 -5.42 2.32 -8.31
N LEU A 16 -4.14 1.96 -8.49
CA LEU A 16 -3.02 2.83 -8.15
C LEU A 16 -2.97 4.08 -9.04
N GLN A 17 -3.13 3.92 -10.35
CA GLN A 17 -3.16 5.05 -11.29
C GLN A 17 -4.31 6.02 -10.97
N LEU A 18 -5.50 5.50 -10.69
CA LEU A 18 -6.64 6.33 -10.36
C LEU A 18 -6.43 7.09 -9.04
N ALA A 19 -5.85 6.44 -8.03
CA ALA A 19 -5.50 7.10 -6.77
C ALA A 19 -4.46 8.20 -6.99
N GLN A 20 -3.40 7.93 -7.76
CA GLN A 20 -2.39 8.93 -8.09
C GLN A 20 -2.98 10.14 -8.83
N ALA A 21 -3.89 9.90 -9.79
CA ALA A 21 -4.55 10.96 -10.55
C ALA A 21 -5.55 11.78 -9.72
N ARG A 22 -6.25 11.15 -8.77
CA ARG A 22 -7.21 11.84 -7.89
C ARG A 22 -6.56 12.57 -6.73
N PHE A 23 -5.35 12.17 -6.34
CA PHE A 23 -4.64 12.71 -5.17
C PHE A 23 -3.19 13.13 -5.50
N PRO A 24 -2.95 13.92 -6.56
CA PRO A 24 -1.58 14.24 -7.02
C PRO A 24 -0.78 15.05 -5.98
N ASP A 25 -1.46 15.88 -5.19
CA ASP A 25 -0.84 16.71 -4.15
C ASP A 25 -0.70 15.99 -2.81
N ARG A 26 -1.11 14.71 -2.74
CA ARG A 26 -1.10 13.91 -1.50
C ARG A 26 -0.33 12.61 -1.64
N LEU A 27 -0.22 12.07 -2.86
CA LEU A 27 0.47 10.82 -3.14
C LEU A 27 1.69 11.06 -4.03
N ALA A 28 2.84 10.55 -3.59
CA ALA A 28 4.02 10.36 -4.41
C ALA A 28 4.19 8.85 -4.67
N VAL A 29 3.93 8.39 -5.88
CA VAL A 29 3.97 6.96 -6.21
C VAL A 29 5.31 6.61 -6.85
N LEU A 30 6.04 5.66 -6.27
CA LEU A 30 7.33 5.23 -6.80
C LEU A 30 7.17 4.29 -8.01
N PRO A 31 8.18 4.22 -8.89
CA PRO A 31 8.20 3.23 -9.99
C PRO A 31 8.02 1.78 -9.51
N SER A 32 8.54 1.44 -8.33
CA SER A 32 8.38 0.11 -7.73
C SER A 32 6.93 -0.19 -7.34
N ALA A 33 6.17 0.81 -6.89
CA ALA A 33 4.74 0.66 -6.63
C ALA A 33 3.97 0.39 -7.92
N HIS A 34 4.28 1.09 -9.00
CA HIS A 34 3.70 0.81 -10.32
C HIS A 34 4.02 -0.61 -10.80
N ALA A 35 5.30 -1.00 -10.79
CA ALA A 35 5.73 -2.33 -11.23
C ALA A 35 5.04 -3.45 -10.43
N SER A 36 4.98 -3.31 -9.09
CA SER A 36 4.32 -4.30 -8.24
C SER A 36 2.81 -4.36 -8.42
N ALA A 37 2.17 -3.23 -8.70
CA ALA A 37 0.74 -3.17 -8.95
C ALA A 37 0.38 -3.84 -10.29
N LEU A 38 1.23 -3.67 -11.32
CA LEU A 38 1.12 -4.32 -12.62
C LEU A 38 1.19 -5.86 -12.49
N ASP A 39 2.07 -6.36 -11.63
CA ASP A 39 2.27 -7.81 -11.44
C ASP A 39 1.28 -8.43 -10.43
N SER A 40 0.41 -7.64 -9.80
CA SER A 40 -0.41 -8.11 -8.68
C SER A 40 -1.61 -8.96 -9.11
N ALA A 41 -1.75 -10.14 -8.51
CA ALA A 41 -2.89 -11.05 -8.71
C ALA A 41 -4.10 -10.75 -7.79
N TYR A 42 -4.03 -9.69 -6.97
CA TYR A 42 -5.07 -9.38 -5.98
C TYR A 42 -6.40 -9.04 -6.64
N ARG A 43 -7.49 -9.70 -6.19
CA ARG A 43 -8.77 -9.69 -6.90
C ARG A 43 -9.74 -8.57 -6.52
N ASP A 44 -9.40 -7.73 -5.56
CA ASP A 44 -10.27 -6.65 -5.07
C ASP A 44 -9.62 -5.26 -5.28
N PRO A 45 -9.54 -4.78 -6.54
CA PRO A 45 -8.94 -3.50 -6.86
C PRO A 45 -9.70 -2.31 -6.24
N GLU A 46 -11.01 -2.43 -6.02
CA GLU A 46 -11.78 -1.40 -5.31
C GLU A 46 -11.30 -1.21 -3.88
N ARG A 47 -11.03 -2.30 -3.16
CA ARG A 47 -10.49 -2.22 -1.80
C ARG A 47 -9.07 -1.66 -1.79
N CYS A 48 -8.25 -2.01 -2.78
CA CYS A 48 -6.94 -1.39 -2.96
C CYS A 48 -7.06 0.14 -3.12
N PHE A 49 -7.93 0.60 -4.04
CA PHE A 49 -8.18 2.02 -4.24
C PHE A 49 -8.64 2.72 -2.95
N ARG A 50 -9.57 2.10 -2.20
CA ARG A 50 -10.05 2.64 -0.91
C ARG A 50 -8.91 2.83 0.10
N VAL A 51 -7.99 1.88 0.21
CA VAL A 51 -6.80 2.03 1.09
C VAL A 51 -5.90 3.16 0.61
N LEU A 52 -5.64 3.27 -0.68
CA LEU A 52 -4.82 4.36 -1.24
C LEU A 52 -5.46 5.74 -1.02
N ALA A 53 -6.79 5.84 -1.15
CA ALA A 53 -7.52 7.07 -0.84
C ALA A 53 -7.44 7.43 0.65
N LEU A 54 -7.59 6.45 1.55
CA LEU A 54 -7.43 6.68 2.99
C LEU A 54 -6.00 7.12 3.34
N LEU A 55 -4.99 6.53 2.70
CA LEU A 55 -3.60 6.96 2.85
C LEU A 55 -3.40 8.41 2.38
N ALA A 56 -3.94 8.79 1.23
CA ALA A 56 -3.87 10.16 0.73
C ALA A 56 -4.46 11.19 1.70
N MET A 57 -5.54 10.83 2.40
CA MET A 57 -6.23 11.72 3.33
C MET A 57 -5.63 11.74 4.73
N PHE A 58 -5.14 10.60 5.23
CA PHE A 58 -4.83 10.41 6.65
C PHE A 58 -3.46 9.76 6.93
N GLY A 59 -2.73 9.30 5.91
CA GLY A 59 -1.51 8.50 6.08
C GLY A 59 -0.34 9.21 6.77
N GLY A 60 -0.38 10.55 6.86
CA GLY A 60 0.53 11.36 7.67
C GLY A 60 0.25 11.36 9.17
N HIS A 61 -0.89 10.81 9.60
CA HIS A 61 -1.36 10.81 10.99
C HIS A 61 -1.64 9.38 11.45
N ASP A 62 -0.57 8.65 11.81
CA ASP A 62 -0.56 7.23 12.20
C ASP A 62 -1.78 6.78 13.04
N GLY A 63 -2.07 7.44 14.16
CA GLY A 63 -3.21 7.09 15.03
C GLY A 63 -4.58 7.28 14.35
N THR A 64 -4.76 8.41 13.67
CA THR A 64 -5.99 8.70 12.92
C THR A 64 -6.17 7.73 11.75
N PHE A 65 -5.09 7.41 11.04
CA PHE A 65 -5.12 6.47 9.91
C PHE A 65 -5.56 5.07 10.34
N ALA A 66 -5.00 4.55 11.45
CA ALA A 66 -5.38 3.25 11.99
C ALA A 66 -6.88 3.17 12.30
N ASP A 67 -7.42 4.21 12.92
CA ASP A 67 -8.84 4.28 13.30
C ASP A 67 -9.76 4.35 12.08
N VAL A 68 -9.46 5.22 11.12
CA VAL A 68 -10.30 5.36 9.91
C VAL A 68 -10.21 4.11 9.03
N LEU A 69 -9.05 3.47 8.95
CA LEU A 69 -8.89 2.21 8.23
C LEU A 69 -9.75 1.12 8.84
N THR A 70 -9.71 0.98 10.17
CA THR A 70 -10.51 0.01 10.92
C THR A 70 -12.00 0.29 10.77
N LYS A 71 -12.44 1.55 10.84
CA LYS A 71 -13.85 1.92 10.63
C LYS A 71 -14.32 1.64 9.20
N ALA A 72 -13.48 1.87 8.19
CA ALA A 72 -13.86 1.73 6.79
C ALA A 72 -13.82 0.28 6.29
N LEU A 73 -12.87 -0.53 6.77
CA LEU A 73 -12.59 -1.86 6.24
C LEU A 73 -12.66 -2.98 7.28
N GLY A 74 -12.78 -2.67 8.57
CA GLY A 74 -12.78 -3.66 9.64
C GLY A 74 -11.55 -4.56 9.57
N HIS A 75 -11.76 -5.87 9.76
CA HIS A 75 -10.69 -6.88 9.67
C HIS A 75 -10.22 -7.19 8.25
N ALA A 76 -10.77 -6.53 7.22
CA ALA A 76 -10.34 -6.70 5.84
C ALA A 76 -9.01 -5.99 5.53
N ALA A 77 -8.56 -5.10 6.42
CA ALA A 77 -7.26 -4.44 6.34
C ALA A 77 -6.64 -4.27 7.71
N GLU A 78 -5.33 -4.39 7.80
CA GLU A 78 -4.55 -4.19 9.02
C GLU A 78 -3.40 -3.24 8.73
N TRP A 79 -3.28 -2.17 9.51
CA TRP A 79 -2.15 -1.26 9.44
C TRP A 79 -1.10 -1.60 10.49
N LYS A 80 0.17 -1.43 10.11
CA LYS A 80 1.32 -1.54 11.01
C LYS A 80 2.19 -0.29 10.89
N PRO A 81 2.57 0.34 12.03
CA PRO A 81 3.48 1.49 12.02
C PRO A 81 4.92 1.09 11.65
N LYS A 82 5.27 -0.19 11.82
CA LYS A 82 6.59 -0.74 11.46
C LYS A 82 6.54 -2.26 11.35
N ASP A 83 7.38 -2.83 10.50
CA ASP A 83 7.75 -4.25 10.56
C ASP A 83 8.47 -4.58 11.87
N SER A 84 8.46 -5.87 12.24
CA SER A 84 9.24 -6.35 13.39
C SER A 84 10.75 -6.26 13.14
N PRO A 85 11.58 -6.04 14.18
CA PRO A 85 13.03 -6.03 14.05
C PRO A 85 13.59 -7.30 13.38
N GLN A 86 13.02 -8.47 13.68
CA GLN A 86 13.42 -9.74 13.09
C GLN A 86 13.11 -9.81 11.59
N THR A 87 11.95 -9.28 11.16
CA THR A 87 11.59 -9.18 9.74
C THR A 87 12.53 -8.24 9.00
N ILE A 88 12.86 -7.09 9.59
CA ILE A 88 13.80 -6.12 9.01
C ILE A 88 15.20 -6.74 8.89
N ALA A 89 15.68 -7.44 9.92
CA ALA A 89 17.00 -8.09 9.89
C ALA A 89 17.11 -9.14 8.76
N LYS A 90 16.06 -9.94 8.54
CA LYS A 90 16.08 -11.01 7.53
C LYS A 90 15.70 -10.54 6.12
N PHE A 91 14.76 -9.61 6.01
CA PHE A 91 14.10 -9.25 4.75
C PHE A 91 14.08 -7.73 4.46
N GLY A 92 14.88 -6.92 5.17
CA GLY A 92 14.93 -5.47 5.01
C GLY A 92 15.32 -5.01 3.60
N GLY A 93 16.11 -5.81 2.87
CA GLY A 93 16.45 -5.55 1.47
C GLY A 93 15.21 -5.53 0.55
N GLN A 94 14.18 -6.33 0.85
CA GLN A 94 12.91 -6.36 0.11
C GLN A 94 11.94 -5.24 0.51
N ARG A 95 12.34 -4.42 1.49
CA ARG A 95 11.61 -3.27 2.03
C ARG A 95 12.35 -1.95 1.81
N THR A 96 13.40 -2.00 0.99
CA THR A 96 14.26 -0.85 0.71
C THR A 96 14.07 -0.43 -0.74
N TRP A 97 13.60 0.80 -0.92
CA TRP A 97 13.33 1.39 -2.23
C TRP A 97 14.01 2.74 -2.36
N THR A 98 14.25 3.15 -3.61
CA THR A 98 14.74 4.51 -3.93
C THR A 98 13.57 5.48 -3.83
N SER A 99 13.63 6.45 -2.93
CA SER A 99 12.62 7.50 -2.77
C SER A 99 12.56 8.44 -3.98
N VAL A 100 11.55 9.32 -4.02
CA VAL A 100 11.44 10.41 -4.99
C VAL A 100 12.64 11.38 -4.93
N GLU A 101 13.32 11.44 -3.79
CA GLU A 101 14.55 12.22 -3.59
C GLU A 101 15.82 11.47 -4.04
N GLY A 102 15.67 10.26 -4.60
CA GLY A 102 16.77 9.43 -5.09
C GLY A 102 17.53 8.65 -4.00
N GLN A 103 17.09 8.73 -2.73
CA GLN A 103 17.74 8.05 -1.63
C GLN A 103 17.17 6.65 -1.42
N ARG A 104 18.04 5.64 -1.28
CA ARG A 104 17.60 4.31 -0.87
C ARG A 104 17.31 4.32 0.62
N LYS A 105 16.06 4.05 0.99
CA LYS A 105 15.63 3.97 2.40
C LYS A 105 14.72 2.77 2.65
N LEU A 106 14.68 2.35 3.92
CA LEU A 106 13.77 1.32 4.41
C LEU A 106 12.37 1.91 4.60
N TYR A 107 11.35 1.25 4.08
CA TYR A 107 9.94 1.55 4.33
C TYR A 107 9.38 0.44 5.20
N SER A 108 8.90 0.79 6.40
CA SER A 108 8.44 -0.18 7.38
C SER A 108 6.95 -0.04 7.72
N ARG A 109 6.36 1.13 7.44
CA ARG A 109 4.91 1.34 7.53
C ARG A 109 4.23 0.60 6.40
N HIS A 110 3.17 -0.13 6.73
CA HIS A 110 2.41 -0.82 5.71
C HIS A 110 0.97 -1.08 6.11
N VAL A 111 0.14 -1.27 5.09
CA VAL A 111 -1.20 -1.84 5.21
C VAL A 111 -1.19 -3.22 4.57
N THR A 112 -1.71 -4.21 5.27
CA THR A 112 -2.00 -5.53 4.71
C THR A 112 -3.51 -5.62 4.46
N LEU A 113 -3.92 -5.85 3.22
CA LEU A 113 -5.30 -6.17 2.88
C LEU A 113 -5.50 -7.68 2.86
N GLY A 114 -6.57 -8.15 3.48
CA GLY A 114 -6.87 -9.58 3.61
C GLY A 114 -6.13 -10.27 4.78
N GLY A 115 -6.40 -11.56 4.96
CA GLY A 115 -5.90 -12.33 6.11
C GLY A 115 -5.08 -13.58 5.76
N SER A 116 -4.84 -13.86 4.47
CA SER A 116 -4.12 -15.07 4.02
C SER A 116 -2.77 -14.73 3.37
N VAL A 117 -1.93 -15.73 3.10
CA VAL A 117 -0.69 -15.57 2.30
C VAL A 117 -0.94 -15.70 0.79
N SER A 118 -2.17 -16.00 0.36
CA SER A 118 -2.50 -16.15 -1.06
C SER A 118 -2.45 -14.81 -1.79
N PRO A 119 -1.66 -14.68 -2.89
CA PRO A 119 -1.55 -13.44 -3.66
C PRO A 119 -2.88 -12.88 -4.18
N GLN A 120 -3.85 -13.76 -4.43
CA GLN A 120 -5.17 -13.36 -4.93
C GLN A 120 -6.07 -12.73 -3.86
N ARG A 121 -5.76 -12.99 -2.58
CA ARG A 121 -6.55 -12.56 -1.42
C ARG A 121 -5.78 -11.67 -0.46
N CYS A 122 -4.52 -11.39 -0.76
CA CYS A 122 -3.63 -10.61 0.08
C CYS A 122 -2.81 -9.61 -0.74
N LEU A 123 -2.80 -8.37 -0.28
CA LEU A 123 -2.00 -7.29 -0.85
C LEU A 123 -1.32 -6.55 0.29
N GLN A 124 -0.12 -6.07 0.07
CA GLN A 124 0.54 -5.12 0.95
C GLN A 124 0.79 -3.79 0.24
N VAL A 125 0.59 -2.71 0.99
CA VAL A 125 0.95 -1.35 0.59
C VAL A 125 2.04 -0.87 1.54
N TYR A 126 3.29 -0.77 1.06
CA TYR A 126 4.37 -0.13 1.83
C TYR A 126 4.45 1.35 1.46
N TYR A 127 4.58 2.20 2.47
CA TYR A 127 4.63 3.63 2.27
C TYR A 127 5.47 4.33 3.35
N ASP A 128 5.76 5.60 3.13
CA ASP A 128 6.34 6.52 4.11
C ASP A 128 5.70 7.90 3.96
N VAL A 129 5.99 8.81 4.87
CA VAL A 129 5.48 10.19 4.84
C VAL A 129 6.64 11.12 4.54
N LEU A 130 6.52 11.90 3.46
CA LEU A 130 7.49 12.90 3.06
C LEU A 130 7.48 14.10 4.02
N SER A 131 8.55 14.88 3.99
CA SER A 131 8.68 16.11 4.79
C SER A 131 7.61 17.16 4.48
N ASP A 132 7.08 17.15 3.25
CA ASP A 132 5.97 18.01 2.80
C ASP A 132 4.57 17.46 3.18
N GLY A 133 4.52 16.34 3.89
CA GLY A 133 3.28 15.70 4.36
C GLY A 133 2.60 14.78 3.34
N ARG A 134 3.13 14.63 2.13
CA ARG A 134 2.62 13.65 1.17
C ARG A 134 2.97 12.23 1.59
N VAL A 135 2.12 11.28 1.22
CA VAL A 135 2.39 9.85 1.36
C VAL A 135 3.16 9.35 0.15
N GLU A 136 4.36 8.83 0.39
CA GLU A 136 5.19 8.18 -0.61
C GLU A 136 4.90 6.68 -0.62
N VAL A 137 4.31 6.17 -1.70
CA VAL A 137 3.93 4.76 -1.86
C VAL A 137 5.04 4.02 -2.60
N ALA A 138 5.64 3.03 -1.95
CA ALA A 138 6.80 2.28 -2.45
C ALA A 138 6.48 0.91 -3.02
N TRP A 139 5.39 0.29 -2.54
CA TRP A 139 4.96 -1.05 -2.96
C TRP A 139 3.44 -1.14 -2.90
N VAL A 140 2.82 -1.75 -3.90
CA VAL A 140 1.39 -2.09 -3.93
C VAL A 140 1.27 -3.44 -4.62
N GLY A 141 1.48 -4.52 -3.87
CA GLY A 141 1.61 -5.84 -4.49
C GLY A 141 1.48 -6.96 -3.48
N GLU A 142 1.98 -8.13 -3.84
CA GLU A 142 1.93 -9.32 -3.00
C GLU A 142 2.50 -9.07 -1.59
N HIS A 143 2.03 -9.87 -0.65
CA HIS A 143 2.52 -9.85 0.72
C HIS A 143 4.01 -10.22 0.75
N ARG A 144 4.83 -9.35 1.33
CA ARG A 144 6.26 -9.58 1.49
C ARG A 144 6.53 -10.62 2.58
N PRO A 145 7.56 -11.47 2.44
CA PRO A 145 7.92 -12.46 3.46
C PRO A 145 8.13 -11.82 4.83
N THR A 146 7.67 -12.48 5.89
CA THR A 146 7.87 -12.09 7.30
C THR A 146 8.32 -13.30 8.10
N VAL A 147 8.85 -13.10 9.30
CA VAL A 147 9.30 -14.23 10.14
C VAL A 147 8.16 -14.99 10.85
N GLY A 148 6.92 -14.47 10.82
CA GLY A 148 5.80 -14.99 11.64
C GLY A 148 4.63 -15.61 10.87
N LYS A 149 4.59 -15.50 9.54
CA LYS A 149 3.61 -16.18 8.66
C LYS A 149 4.41 -16.85 7.54
N ASP A 150 4.32 -18.18 7.48
CA ASP A 150 4.86 -19.12 6.48
C ASP A 150 5.90 -18.53 5.53
N THR A 151 7.17 -18.76 5.85
CA THR A 151 8.29 -18.71 4.89
C THR A 151 8.32 -19.97 4.05
#